data_AF-A0A2V8H8V8-F1
#
_entry.id   AF-A0A2V8H8V8-F1
#
_cell.length_a   1.000
_cell.length_b   1.000
_cell.length_c   1.000
_cell.angle_alpha   90.00
_cell.angle_beta   90.00
_cell.angle_gamma   90.00
#
_symmetry.space_group_name_H-M   'P 1'
#
loop_
_entity.id
_entity.type
_entity.pdbx_description
1 polymer ?
#
loop_
_entity_poly.entity_id
_entity_poly.type
_entity_poly.pdbx_seq_one_letter_code
_entity_poly.pdbx_strand_id
1 'polypeptide(L)'
;ALLPDGRRRKAFEAAFGELLEDDLENRVLDFDAVAAASAALIAADRQKKGRPADLRDTQIAGIARARRATLATRNVRHFADMTIPIINPWSA
;
A
#
# COMPACT_ATOMS: atom_id res chain seq x y z
N ALA A 1 19.34 -9.01 1.96
CA ALA A 1 19.22 -7.70 2.65
C ALA A 1 20.29 -6.76 2.09
N LEU A 2 20.01 -5.45 1.97
CA LEU A 2 20.99 -4.45 1.51
C LEU A 2 22.05 -4.12 2.58
N LEU A 3 21.82 -4.54 3.83
CA LEU A 3 22.76 -4.37 4.94
C LEU A 3 23.73 -5.55 4.98
N PRO A 4 25.05 -5.30 5.16
CA PRO A 4 26.01 -6.35 5.46
C PRO A 4 25.64 -7.12 6.72
N ASP A 5 26.10 -8.36 6.81
CA ASP A 5 25.92 -9.17 7.99
C ASP A 5 26.56 -8.50 9.22
N GLY A 6 25.79 -8.40 10.30
CA GLY A 6 26.24 -7.73 11.51
C GLY A 6 25.11 -7.29 12.42
N ARG A 7 25.48 -6.61 13.52
CA ARG A 7 24.55 -6.19 14.57
C ARG A 7 23.39 -5.35 14.05
N ARG A 8 23.67 -4.44 13.11
CA ARG A 8 22.66 -3.56 12.51
C ARG A 8 21.64 -4.33 11.68
N ARG A 9 22.08 -5.31 10.88
CA ARG A 9 21.18 -6.17 10.11
C ARG A 9 20.26 -6.97 11.04
N LYS A 10 20.83 -7.62 12.06
CA LYS A 10 20.07 -8.41 13.04
C LYS A 10 19.03 -7.57 13.80
N ALA A 11 19.41 -6.37 14.23
CA ALA A 11 18.49 -5.47 14.91
C ALA A 11 17.32 -5.04 14.01
N PHE A 12 17.58 -4.80 12.73
CA PHE A 12 16.53 -4.47 11.76
C PHE A 12 15.60 -5.66 11.49
N GLU A 13 16.16 -6.86 11.30
CA GLU A 13 15.36 -8.07 11.09
C GLU A 13 14.48 -8.38 12.31
N ALA A 14 14.99 -8.22 13.54
CA ALA A 14 14.22 -8.39 14.77
C ALA A 14 13.07 -7.37 14.88
N ALA A 15 13.37 -6.08 14.75
CA ALA A 15 12.35 -5.03 14.83
C ALA A 15 11.29 -5.15 13.72
N PHE A 16 11.68 -5.62 12.54
CA PHE A 16 10.72 -5.89 11.47
C PHE A 16 9.84 -7.11 11.79
N GLY A 17 10.39 -8.17 12.39
CA GLY A 17 9.62 -9.32 12.87
C GLY A 17 8.57 -8.91 13.91
N GLU A 18 8.96 -8.15 14.93
CA GLU A 18 8.05 -7.60 15.95
C GLU A 18 6.92 -6.76 15.32
N LEU A 19 7.24 -5.88 14.36
CA LEU A 19 6.22 -5.12 13.62
C LEU A 19 5.21 -6.04 12.91
N LEU A 20 5.65 -7.13 12.29
CA LEU A 20 4.76 -8.02 11.54
C LEU A 20 3.88 -8.87 12.47
N GLU A 21 4.48 -9.41 13.54
CA GLU A 21 3.83 -10.36 14.44
C GLU A 21 2.99 -9.66 15.51
N ASP A 22 3.50 -8.60 16.13
CA ASP A 22 2.89 -7.97 17.30
C ASP A 22 2.06 -6.74 16.93
N ASP A 23 2.60 -5.81 16.14
CA ASP A 23 1.89 -4.56 15.80
C ASP A 23 0.82 -4.78 14.71
N LEU A 24 1.19 -5.52 13.65
CA LEU A 24 0.29 -5.80 12.55
C LEU A 24 -0.55 -7.06 12.79
N GLU A 25 -0.20 -7.91 13.77
CA GLU A 25 -0.94 -9.13 14.10
C GLU A 25 -1.23 -10.01 12.86
N ASN A 26 -0.23 -10.21 11.99
CA ASN A 26 -0.37 -10.93 10.73
C ASN A 26 -1.37 -10.32 9.72
N ARG A 27 -1.76 -9.05 9.85
CA ARG A 27 -2.66 -8.35 8.90
C ARG A 27 -1.92 -7.78 7.69
N VAL A 28 -0.89 -8.47 7.21
CA VAL A 28 -0.21 -8.14 5.96
C VAL A 28 -1.03 -8.69 4.81
N LEU A 29 -1.55 -7.80 3.96
CA LEU A 29 -2.42 -8.18 2.86
C LEU A 29 -1.60 -8.50 1.60
N ASP A 30 -1.83 -9.69 1.05
CA ASP A 30 -1.30 -10.07 -0.25
C ASP A 30 -1.92 -9.26 -1.40
N PHE A 31 -1.12 -9.04 -2.43
CA PHE A 31 -1.63 -8.59 -3.73
C PHE A 31 -2.14 -9.80 -4.54
N ASP A 32 -3.33 -10.26 -4.16
CA ASP A 32 -4.00 -11.41 -4.78
C ASP A 32 -4.68 -11.06 -6.12
N ALA A 33 -5.32 -12.04 -6.75
CA ALA A 33 -6.01 -11.86 -8.03
C ALA A 33 -7.17 -10.82 -7.96
N VAL A 34 -7.85 -10.71 -6.82
CA VAL A 34 -8.97 -9.77 -6.64
C VAL A 34 -8.44 -8.33 -6.52
N ALA A 35 -7.35 -8.14 -5.78
CA ALA A 35 -6.62 -6.89 -5.71
C ALA A 35 -6.04 -6.50 -7.07
N ALA A 36 -5.50 -7.46 -7.83
CA ALA A 36 -4.96 -7.24 -9.17
C ALA A 36 -6.03 -6.79 -10.18
N ALA A 37 -7.19 -7.45 -10.19
CA ALA A 37 -8.31 -7.03 -11.02
C ALA A 37 -8.79 -5.61 -10.65
N SER A 38 -8.85 -5.29 -9.36
CA SER A 38 -9.22 -3.95 -8.87
C SER A 38 -8.19 -2.89 -9.30
N ALA A 39 -6.90 -3.19 -9.19
CA ALA A 39 -5.80 -2.33 -9.65
C ALA A 39 -5.87 -2.08 -11.16
N ALA A 40 -6.12 -3.12 -11.96
CA ALA A 40 -6.25 -2.99 -13.42
C ALA A 40 -7.39 -2.04 -13.82
N LEU A 41 -8.54 -2.13 -13.15
CA LEU A 41 -9.66 -1.22 -13.37
C LEU A 41 -9.30 0.24 -13.03
N ILE A 42 -8.58 0.45 -11.92
CA ILE A 42 -8.12 1.78 -11.51
C ILE A 42 -7.11 2.34 -12.52
N ALA A 43 -6.13 1.55 -12.95
CA ALA A 43 -5.15 1.96 -13.95
C ALA A 43 -5.82 2.34 -15.28
N ALA A 44 -6.76 1.50 -15.76
CA ALA A 44 -7.47 1.74 -17.01
C ALA A 44 -8.30 3.03 -16.96
N ASP A 45 -9.02 3.29 -15.86
CA ASP A 45 -9.78 4.52 -15.67
C ASP A 45 -8.88 5.77 -15.67
N ARG A 46 -7.76 5.72 -14.93
CA ARG A 46 -6.79 6.81 -14.89
C ARG A 46 -6.11 7.06 -16.23
N GLN A 47 -5.79 5.99 -16.96
CA GLN A 47 -5.22 6.08 -18.30
C GLN A 47 -6.19 6.79 -19.26
N LYS A 48 -7.48 6.45 -19.23
CA LYS A 48 -8.52 7.12 -20.02
C LYS A 48 -8.66 8.61 -19.70
N LYS A 49 -8.39 8.99 -18.45
CA LYS A 49 -8.37 10.38 -17.97
C LYS A 49 -7.05 11.12 -18.24
N GLY A 50 -6.08 10.49 -18.90
CA GLY A 50 -4.77 11.08 -19.19
C GLY A 50 -3.88 11.29 -17.96
N ARG A 51 -4.12 10.54 -16.88
CA ARG A 51 -3.41 10.70 -15.60
C ARG A 51 -2.88 9.35 -15.07
N PRO A 52 -1.98 8.67 -15.80
CA PRO A 52 -1.41 7.40 -15.36
C PRO A 52 -0.83 7.52 -13.95
N ALA A 53 -1.05 6.49 -13.13
CA ALA A 53 -0.51 6.41 -11.78
C ALA A 53 0.72 5.49 -11.75
N ASP A 54 1.55 5.68 -10.72
CA ASP A 54 2.61 4.73 -10.41
C ASP A 54 2.03 3.32 -10.17
N LEU A 55 2.77 2.29 -10.56
CA LEU A 55 2.33 0.90 -10.43
C LEU A 55 2.08 0.53 -8.96
N ARG A 56 2.94 0.97 -8.03
CA ARG A 56 2.85 0.61 -6.62
C ARG A 56 1.64 1.29 -5.96
N ASP A 57 1.43 2.57 -6.25
CA ASP A 57 0.24 3.31 -5.79
C ASP A 57 -1.04 2.64 -6.32
N THR A 58 -1.04 2.19 -7.57
CA THR A 58 -2.18 1.47 -8.16
C THR A 58 -2.42 0.11 -7.48
N GLN A 59 -1.36 -0.65 -7.16
CA GLN A 59 -1.47 -1.92 -6.44
C GLN A 59 -2.03 -1.71 -5.03
N ILE A 60 -1.52 -0.73 -4.29
CA ILE A 60 -2.01 -0.35 -2.95
C ILE A 60 -3.49 0.03 -3.02
N ALA A 61 -3.88 0.84 -4.01
CA ALA A 61 -5.27 1.22 -4.21
C ALA A 61 -6.16 0.03 -4.59
N GLY A 62 -5.63 -0.91 -5.38
CA GLY A 62 -6.30 -2.17 -5.73
C GLY A 62 -6.60 -3.02 -4.50
N ILE A 63 -5.63 -3.18 -3.60
CA ILE A 63 -5.81 -3.89 -2.32
C ILE A 63 -6.88 -3.19 -1.48
N ALA A 64 -6.75 -1.87 -1.29
CA ALA A 64 -7.70 -1.09 -0.49
C ALA A 64 -9.14 -1.23 -1.02
N ARG A 65 -9.31 -1.12 -2.35
CA ARG A 65 -10.62 -1.30 -2.99
C ARG A 65 -11.16 -2.72 -2.82
N ALA A 66 -10.34 -3.74 -3.05
CA ALA A 66 -10.74 -5.15 -2.94
C ALA A 66 -11.18 -5.53 -1.53
N ARG A 67 -10.54 -4.94 -0.51
CA ARG A 67 -10.85 -5.19 0.91
C ARG A 67 -11.86 -4.19 1.51
N ARG A 68 -12.36 -3.23 0.72
CA ARG A 68 -13.23 -2.13 1.18
C ARG A 68 -12.60 -1.35 2.35
N ALA A 69 -11.29 -1.17 2.30
CA ALA A 69 -10.51 -0.50 3.33
C ALA A 69 -10.28 0.98 3.03
N THR A 70 -10.00 1.76 4.08
CA THR A 70 -9.56 3.15 3.98
C THR A 70 -8.04 3.22 3.91
N LEU A 71 -7.51 3.94 2.92
CA LEU A 71 -6.08 4.16 2.78
C LEU A 71 -5.63 5.32 3.67
N ALA A 72 -4.80 5.03 4.67
CA ALA A 72 -4.12 6.04 5.46
C ALA A 72 -2.83 6.48 4.75
N THR A 73 -2.75 7.74 4.29
CA THR A 73 -1.56 8.24 3.59
C THR A 73 -1.42 9.76 3.67
N ARG A 74 -0.17 10.25 3.77
CA ARG A 74 0.17 11.66 3.56
C ARG A 74 0.17 12.06 2.08
N ASN A 75 0.27 11.11 1.16
CA ASN A 75 0.39 11.33 -0.29
C ASN A 75 -0.97 11.43 -0.98
N VAL A 76 -1.95 12.10 -0.36
CA VAL A 76 -3.35 12.16 -0.80
C VAL A 76 -3.49 12.49 -2.29
N ARG A 77 -2.66 13.41 -2.80
CA ARG A 77 -2.68 13.84 -4.21
C ARG A 77 -2.51 12.71 -5.23
N HIS A 78 -1.81 11.62 -4.89
CA HIS A 78 -1.62 10.48 -5.80
C HIS A 78 -2.87 9.61 -5.92
N PHE A 79 -3.74 9.66 -4.91
CA PHE A 79 -4.92 8.80 -4.80
C PHE A 79 -6.24 9.57 -4.97
N ALA A 80 -6.19 10.91 -5.07
CA ALA A 80 -7.36 11.80 -4.98
C ALA A 80 -8.51 11.50 -5.99
N ASP A 81 -8.19 10.97 -7.17
CA ASP A 81 -9.14 10.60 -8.21
C ASP A 81 -9.40 9.09 -8.29
N MET A 82 -8.87 8.30 -7.35
CA MET A 82 -9.17 6.89 -7.20
C MET A 82 -10.39 6.74 -6.27
N THR A 83 -11.32 5.86 -6.63
CA THR A 83 -12.55 5.58 -5.85
C THR A 83 -12.28 4.70 -4.63
N ILE A 84 -11.42 5.18 -3.73
CA ILE A 84 -11.12 4.56 -2.43
C ILE A 84 -11.21 5.63 -1.32
N PRO A 85 -11.70 5.27 -0.12
CA PRO A 85 -11.68 6.19 1.01
C PRO A 85 -10.23 6.44 1.44
N ILE A 86 -9.89 7.70 1.73
CA ILE A 86 -8.54 8.13 2.10
C ILE A 86 -8.61 8.95 3.39
N ILE A 87 -7.68 8.72 4.30
CA ILE A 87 -7.44 9.56 5.47
C ILE A 87 -5.97 10.00 5.48
N ASN A 88 -5.71 11.27 5.79
CA ASN A 88 -4.36 11.74 6.09
C ASN A 88 -4.21 11.83 7.61
N PRO A 89 -3.52 10.89 8.27
CA PRO A 89 -3.41 10.90 9.74
C PRO A 89 -2.51 12.03 10.26
N TRP A 90 -1.83 12.77 9.37
CA TRP A 90 -1.01 13.93 9.74
C TRP A 90 -1.70 15.28 9.55
N SER A 91 -2.93 15.33 9.03
CA SER A 91 -3.65 16.59 8.81
C SER A 91 -4.49 17.02 10.03
N ALA A 92 -3.95 16.85 11.23
CA ALA A 92 -4.56 17.36 12.46
C ALA A 92 -4.72 18.88 12.43
#